data_AF-A0A4Q3A2A2-F1
#
_entry.id   AF-A0A4Q3A2A2-F1
#
_cell.length_a   1.000
_cell.length_b   1.000
_cell.length_c   1.000
_cell.angle_alpha   90.00
_cell.angle_beta   90.00
_cell.angle_gamma   90.00
#
_symmetry.space_group_name_H-M   'P 1'
#
loop_
_entity.id
_entity.type
_entity.pdbx_description
1 polymer ?
#
loop_
_entity_poly.entity_id
_entity_poly.type
_entity_poly.pdbx_seq_one_letter_code
_entity_poly.pdbx_strand_id
1 'polypeptide(L)'
;MKSKILQLPKDYDYRKSQLAELIKQEADAGTVSTEIDKKVDESISNLKSVGWQRKHILYFLHDMLNNSPDLYSTFDTLLLEIDSGLTGNCDLDYVDRFPGDPIDKKDFAFFVRTFKWLE
;
A
#
# COMPACT_ATOMS: atom_id res chain seq x y z
N MET A 1 -17.38 -19.96 -5.15
CA MET A 1 -18.03 -18.64 -4.94
C MET A 1 -16.99 -17.59 -5.29
N LYS A 2 -17.03 -17.01 -6.50
CA LYS A 2 -16.04 -15.98 -6.91
C LYS A 2 -16.29 -14.76 -6.02
N SER A 3 -15.39 -14.48 -5.09
CA SER A 3 -15.59 -13.43 -4.12
C SER A 3 -15.72 -12.10 -4.88
N LYS A 4 -16.77 -11.33 -4.58
CA LYS A 4 -16.91 -9.93 -5.04
C LYS A 4 -15.87 -9.00 -4.36
N ILE A 5 -14.86 -9.56 -3.70
CA ILE A 5 -14.14 -8.94 -2.58
C ILE A 5 -13.01 -8.01 -3.02
N LEU A 6 -12.61 -7.97 -4.29
CA LEU A 6 -11.92 -6.81 -4.85
C LEU A 6 -12.30 -6.60 -6.31
N GLN A 7 -13.12 -5.60 -6.60
CA GLN A 7 -13.06 -4.96 -7.92
C GLN A 7 -11.73 -4.22 -7.99
N LEU A 8 -10.67 -4.94 -8.35
CA LEU A 8 -9.35 -4.36 -8.48
C LEU A 8 -9.39 -3.20 -9.50
N PRO A 9 -8.61 -2.12 -9.26
CA PRO A 9 -8.40 -1.09 -10.26
C PRO A 9 -7.98 -1.69 -11.60
N LYS A 10 -8.44 -1.11 -12.72
CA LYS A 10 -8.12 -1.61 -14.06
C LYS A 10 -6.62 -1.61 -14.36
N ASP A 11 -5.86 -0.75 -13.68
CA ASP A 11 -4.42 -0.62 -13.81
C ASP A 11 -3.63 -1.44 -12.79
N TYR A 12 -4.27 -2.34 -12.02
CA TYR A 12 -3.64 -3.10 -10.95
C TYR A 12 -2.36 -3.82 -11.38
N ASP A 13 -2.45 -4.71 -12.38
CA ASP A 13 -1.32 -5.49 -12.86
C ASP A 13 -0.22 -4.59 -13.43
N TYR A 14 -0.62 -3.52 -14.13
CA TYR A 14 0.31 -2.54 -14.67
C TYR A 14 1.11 -1.83 -13.57
N ARG A 15 0.44 -1.36 -12.50
CA ARG A 15 1.11 -0.71 -11.36
C ARG A 15 2.03 -1.66 -10.62
N LYS A 16 1.62 -2.93 -10.48
CA LYS A 16 2.44 -3.97 -9.85
C LYS A 16 3.73 -4.19 -10.62
N SER A 17 3.63 -4.39 -11.93
CA SER A 17 4.79 -4.56 -12.81
C SER A 17 5.67 -3.31 -12.85
N GLN A 18 5.10 -2.10 -12.87
CA GLN A 18 5.88 -0.86 -12.84
C GLN A 18 6.71 -0.74 -11.56
N LEU A 19 6.13 -1.02 -10.40
CA LEU A 19 6.84 -0.93 -9.13
C LEU A 19 7.97 -1.97 -9.03
N ALA A 20 7.68 -3.22 -9.41
CA ALA A 20 8.69 -4.28 -9.41
C ALA A 20 9.86 -3.96 -10.36
N GLU A 21 9.57 -3.45 -11.55
CA GLU A 21 10.58 -3.05 -12.53
C GLU A 21 11.42 -1.86 -12.04
N LEU A 22 10.79 -0.84 -11.45
CA LEU A 22 11.49 0.28 -10.82
C LEU A 22 12.47 -0.22 -9.76
N ILE A 23 12.00 -1.05 -8.82
CA ILE A 23 12.84 -1.57 -7.73
C ILE A 23 14.02 -2.36 -8.31
N LYS A 24 13.77 -3.22 -9.29
CA LYS A 24 14.81 -4.01 -9.95
C LYS A 24 15.86 -3.11 -10.61
N GLN A 25 15.45 -2.09 -11.34
CA GLN A 25 16.36 -1.14 -11.99
C GLN A 25 17.25 -0.41 -10.98
N GLU A 26 16.68 0.03 -9.87
CA GLU A 26 17.43 0.71 -8.81
C GLU A 26 18.39 -0.24 -8.09
N ALA A 27 17.97 -1.47 -7.80
CA ALA A 27 18.81 -2.50 -7.21
C ALA A 27 19.99 -2.88 -8.13
N ASP A 28 19.72 -3.07 -9.43
CA ASP A 28 20.73 -3.38 -10.45
C ASP A 28 21.71 -2.21 -10.65
N ALA A 29 21.25 -0.97 -10.45
CA ALA A 29 22.09 0.24 -10.47
C ALA A 29 22.94 0.42 -9.19
N GLY A 30 22.74 -0.41 -8.17
CA GLY A 30 23.43 -0.30 -6.88
C GLY A 30 22.92 0.86 -6.01
N THR A 31 21.70 1.35 -6.26
CA THR A 31 21.03 2.34 -5.41
C THR A 31 20.91 1.78 -3.99
N VAL A 32 21.18 2.62 -2.99
CA VAL A 32 21.09 2.19 -1.58
C VAL A 32 19.64 1.94 -1.18
N SER A 33 19.40 0.94 -0.34
CA SER A 33 18.03 0.49 0.00
C SER A 33 17.11 1.59 0.51
N THR A 34 17.64 2.56 1.28
CA THR A 34 16.85 3.69 1.80
C THR A 34 16.37 4.67 0.73
N GLU A 35 17.05 4.74 -0.41
CA GLU A 35 16.59 5.53 -1.57
C GLU A 35 15.54 4.76 -2.37
N ILE A 36 15.68 3.43 -2.47
CA ILE A 36 14.64 2.56 -3.03
C ILE A 36 13.38 2.67 -2.19
N ASP A 37 13.50 2.63 -0.86
CA ASP A 37 12.36 2.73 0.06
C ASP A 37 11.54 3.99 -0.19
N LYS A 38 12.20 5.15 -0.33
CA LYS A 38 11.52 6.41 -0.67
C LYS A 38 10.74 6.32 -1.97
N LYS A 39 11.33 5.73 -3.01
CA LYS A 39 10.66 5.59 -4.32
C LYS A 39 9.48 4.63 -4.25
N VAL A 40 9.57 3.57 -3.44
CA VAL A 40 8.49 2.61 -3.21
C VAL A 40 7.34 3.27 -2.46
N ASP A 41 7.64 3.97 -1.35
CA ASP A 41 6.67 4.72 -0.55
C ASP A 41 5.96 5.80 -1.38
N GLU A 42 6.72 6.59 -2.15
CA GLU A 42 6.17 7.59 -3.08
C GLU A 42 5.26 6.94 -4.14
N SER A 43 5.68 5.81 -4.71
CA SER A 43 4.90 5.08 -5.72
C SER A 43 3.57 4.58 -5.15
N ILE A 44 3.59 4.01 -3.94
CA ILE A 44 2.40 3.52 -3.25
C ILE A 44 1.48 4.68 -2.85
N SER A 45 2.05 5.75 -2.27
CA SER A 45 1.34 6.98 -1.93
C SER A 45 0.65 7.61 -3.14
N ASN A 46 1.28 7.57 -4.32
CA ASN A 46 0.71 8.07 -5.57
C ASN A 46 -0.51 7.28 -6.05
N LEU A 47 -0.69 6.01 -5.66
CA LEU A 47 -1.86 5.22 -6.05
C LEU A 47 -3.17 5.86 -5.55
N LYS A 48 -3.13 6.48 -4.36
CA LYS A 48 -4.26 7.24 -3.80
C LYS A 48 -4.68 8.39 -4.73
N SER A 49 -3.72 9.09 -5.35
CA SER A 49 -4.00 10.22 -6.23
C SER A 49 -4.73 9.82 -7.52
N VAL A 50 -4.56 8.57 -7.96
CA VAL A 50 -5.21 8.03 -9.17
C VAL A 50 -6.47 7.21 -8.87
N GLY A 51 -7.02 7.38 -7.66
CA GLY A 51 -8.32 6.83 -7.28
C GLY A 51 -8.28 5.44 -6.64
N TRP A 52 -7.10 4.95 -6.25
CA TRP A 52 -7.04 3.72 -5.47
C TRP A 52 -7.56 3.95 -4.06
N GLN A 53 -8.30 2.96 -3.54
CA GLN A 53 -8.88 2.97 -2.21
C GLN A 53 -7.97 2.22 -1.23
N ARG A 54 -8.15 2.45 0.07
CA ARG A 54 -7.37 1.80 1.14
C ARG A 54 -7.29 0.28 0.97
N LYS A 55 -8.42 -0.37 0.66
CA LYS A 55 -8.48 -1.82 0.40
C LYS A 55 -7.66 -2.27 -0.81
N HIS A 56 -7.59 -1.45 -1.86
CA HIS A 56 -6.79 -1.77 -3.05
C HIS A 56 -5.30 -1.72 -2.71
N ILE A 57 -4.88 -0.71 -1.94
CA ILE A 57 -3.49 -0.59 -1.49
C ILE A 57 -3.13 -1.74 -0.54
N LEU A 58 -3.98 -2.04 0.45
CA LEU A 58 -3.73 -3.18 1.35
C LEU A 58 -3.53 -4.49 0.57
N TYR A 59 -4.43 -4.78 -0.37
CA TYR A 59 -4.32 -5.98 -1.19
C TYR A 59 -3.05 -5.99 -2.04
N PHE A 60 -2.68 -4.83 -2.61
CA PHE A 60 -1.46 -4.67 -3.39
C PHE A 60 -0.20 -4.93 -2.57
N LEU A 61 -0.12 -4.40 -1.34
CA LEU A 61 1.00 -4.65 -0.42
C LEU A 61 1.14 -6.14 -0.12
N HIS A 62 0.02 -6.79 0.22
CA HIS A 62 0.01 -8.23 0.52
C HIS A 62 0.37 -9.08 -0.70
N ASP A 63 -0.09 -8.69 -1.88
CA ASP A 63 0.26 -9.37 -3.12
C ASP A 63 1.76 -9.23 -3.45
N MET A 64 2.35 -8.06 -3.21
CA MET A 64 3.80 -7.84 -3.36
C MET A 64 4.62 -8.62 -2.33
N LEU A 65 4.23 -8.61 -1.05
CA LEU A 65 4.88 -9.40 0.01
C LEU A 65 4.88 -10.90 -0.30
N ASN A 66 3.77 -11.42 -0.85
CA ASN A 66 3.66 -12.86 -1.12
C ASN A 66 4.35 -13.32 -2.41
N ASN A 67 4.50 -12.43 -3.40
CA ASN A 67 4.99 -12.81 -4.73
C ASN A 67 6.32 -12.17 -5.12
N SER A 68 6.85 -11.28 -4.30
CA SER A 68 8.09 -10.54 -4.60
C SER A 68 8.91 -10.18 -3.35
N PRO A 69 9.07 -11.08 -2.35
CA PRO A 69 9.75 -10.75 -1.09
C PRO A 69 11.25 -10.40 -1.29
N ASP A 70 11.87 -10.97 -2.32
CA ASP A 70 13.32 -10.85 -2.56
C ASP A 70 13.70 -9.71 -3.51
N LEU A 71 12.86 -8.67 -3.65
CA LEU A 71 13.19 -7.55 -4.55
C LEU A 71 14.40 -6.74 -4.08
N TYR A 72 14.53 -6.51 -2.77
CA TYR A 72 15.73 -5.94 -2.14
C TYR A 72 15.70 -6.14 -0.61
N SER A 73 16.81 -5.83 0.06
CA SER A 73 17.10 -6.26 1.43
C SER A 73 16.10 -5.82 2.51
N THR A 74 15.38 -4.72 2.32
CA THR A 74 14.45 -4.15 3.32
C THR A 74 13.02 -4.08 2.82
N PHE A 75 12.72 -4.73 1.70
CA PHE A 75 11.43 -4.62 1.03
C PHE A 75 10.25 -5.02 1.92
N ASP A 76 10.32 -6.20 2.54
CA ASP A 76 9.24 -6.69 3.40
C ASP A 76 9.01 -5.76 4.60
N THR A 77 10.09 -5.24 5.20
CA THR A 77 10.00 -4.30 6.33
C THR A 77 9.24 -3.05 5.92
N LEU A 78 9.60 -2.44 4.78
CA LEU A 78 8.91 -1.24 4.30
C LEU A 78 7.42 -1.51 4.04
N LEU A 79 7.09 -2.59 3.31
CA LEU A 79 5.69 -2.85 2.98
C LEU A 79 4.84 -3.13 4.23
N LEU A 80 5.41 -3.77 5.25
CA LEU A 80 4.76 -3.97 6.55
C LEU A 80 4.59 -2.66 7.33
N GLU A 81 5.56 -1.73 7.24
CA GLU A 81 5.43 -0.38 7.81
C GLU A 81 4.28 0.38 7.14
N ILE A 82 4.18 0.34 5.81
CA ILE A 82 3.07 0.97 5.07
C ILE A 82 1.74 0.32 5.47
N ASP A 83 1.65 -1.01 5.54
CA ASP A 83 0.45 -1.72 6.00
C ASP A 83 0.02 -1.24 7.41
N SER A 84 0.98 -1.09 8.32
CA SER A 84 0.69 -0.59 9.66
C SER A 84 0.07 0.81 9.66
N GLY A 85 0.53 1.70 8.76
CA GLY A 85 -0.03 3.03 8.52
C GLY A 85 -1.42 3.02 7.89
N LEU A 86 -1.80 1.95 7.19
CA LEU A 86 -3.14 1.78 6.63
C LEU A 86 -4.14 1.18 7.64
N THR A 87 -3.68 0.33 8.54
CA THR A 87 -4.55 -0.40 9.47
C THR A 87 -4.70 0.29 10.83
N GLY A 88 -3.83 1.25 11.14
CA GLY A 88 -3.89 2.01 12.39
C GLY A 88 -3.39 1.23 13.60
N ASN A 89 -2.48 0.29 13.39
CA ASN A 89 -1.69 -0.29 14.46
C ASN A 89 -0.76 0.75 15.12
N CYS A 90 -0.36 1.78 14.38
CA CYS A 90 0.56 2.84 14.80
C CYS A 90 -0.16 4.19 14.97
N ASP A 91 -1.08 4.29 15.94
CA ASP A 91 -1.80 5.53 16.29
C ASP A 91 -2.66 6.15 15.15
N LEU A 92 -3.91 6.47 15.46
CA LEU A 92 -4.89 6.94 14.49
C LEU A 92 -4.57 8.29 13.87
N ASP A 93 -3.76 9.12 14.56
CA ASP A 93 -3.34 10.41 14.03
C ASP A 93 -2.29 10.27 12.90
N TYR A 94 -1.68 9.09 12.76
CA TYR A 94 -0.71 8.78 11.70
C TYR A 94 -1.30 7.86 10.62
N VAL A 95 -2.58 7.50 10.71
CA VAL A 95 -3.23 6.70 9.67
C VAL A 95 -3.51 7.55 8.45
N ASP A 96 -3.00 7.12 7.31
CA ASP A 96 -3.24 7.79 6.03
C ASP A 96 -4.73 7.88 5.73
N ARG A 97 -5.25 9.08 5.52
CA ARG A 97 -6.66 9.29 5.15
C ARG A 97 -6.84 9.13 3.64
N PHE A 98 -7.83 8.38 3.20
CA PHE A 98 -8.21 8.22 1.80
C PHE A 98 -9.40 9.13 1.43
N PRO A 99 -9.58 9.48 0.14
CA PRO A 99 -10.82 10.09 -0.30
C PRO A 99 -12.03 9.22 0.07
N GLY A 100 -12.99 9.81 0.79
CA GLY A 100 -14.18 9.11 1.28
C GLY A 100 -14.09 8.66 2.74
N ASP A 101 -12.93 8.77 3.39
CA ASP A 101 -12.80 8.49 4.82
C ASP A 101 -13.61 9.50 5.67
N PRO A 102 -14.18 9.09 6.81
CA PRO A 102 -14.90 10.01 7.70
C PRO A 102 -14.03 11.16 8.17
N ILE A 103 -14.56 12.39 8.13
CA ILE A 103 -13.81 13.58 8.57
C ILE A 103 -13.65 13.60 10.09
N ASP A 104 -14.74 13.32 10.83
CA ASP A 104 -14.73 13.28 12.29
C ASP A 104 -13.75 12.23 12.83
N LYS A 105 -13.01 12.59 13.89
CA LYS A 105 -11.95 11.74 14.46
C LYS A 105 -12.50 10.45 15.06
N LYS A 106 -13.66 10.47 15.70
CA LYS A 106 -14.27 9.26 16.30
C LYS A 106 -14.84 8.35 15.23
N ASP A 107 -15.49 8.92 14.22
CA ASP A 107 -16.01 8.14 13.10
C ASP A 107 -14.87 7.52 12.29
N PHE A 108 -13.77 8.24 12.09
CA PHE A 108 -12.56 7.72 11.45
C PHE A 108 -11.92 6.59 12.26
N ALA A 109 -11.78 6.79 13.57
CA ALA A 109 -11.27 5.76 14.49
C ALA A 109 -12.10 4.47 14.41
N PHE A 110 -13.43 4.62 14.43
CA PHE A 110 -14.34 3.49 14.31
C PHE A 110 -14.22 2.83 12.94
N PHE A 111 -14.24 3.61 11.86
CA PHE A 111 -14.14 3.14 10.48
C PHE A 111 -12.87 2.31 10.24
N VAL A 112 -11.71 2.79 10.70
CA VAL A 112 -10.42 2.09 10.57
C VAL A 112 -10.41 0.81 11.40
N ARG A 113 -10.73 0.89 12.69
CA ARG A 113 -10.65 -0.24 13.63
C ARG A 113 -11.67 -1.35 13.40
N THR A 114 -12.79 -1.03 12.75
CA THR A 114 -13.81 -2.02 12.37
C THR A 114 -13.62 -2.56 10.97
N PHE A 115 -12.56 -2.16 10.27
CA PHE A 115 -12.27 -2.59 8.90
C PHE A 115 -13.42 -2.34 7.91
N LYS A 116 -14.27 -1.34 8.18
CA LYS A 116 -15.40 -0.97 7.30
C LYS A 116 -14.96 -0.55 5.90
N TRP A 117 -13.70 -0.14 5.77
CA TRP A 117 -13.07 0.18 4.49
C TRP A 117 -12.78 -1.05 3.60
N LEU A 118 -12.96 -2.28 4.11
CA LEU A 118 -12.91 -3.51 3.32
C LEU A 118 -14.24 -3.82 2.61
N GLU A 119 -15.34 -3.17 3.03
CA GLU A 119 -16.69 -3.37 2.47
C GLU A 119 -16.85 -2.78 1.06
#